data_AF-A0A0K3CDP3-F1
#
_entry.id   AF-A0A0K3CDP3-F1
#
_cell.length_a   1.000
_cell.length_b   1.000
_cell.length_c   1.000
_cell.angle_alpha   90.00
_cell.angle_beta   90.00
_cell.angle_gamma   90.00
#
_symmetry.space_group_name_H-M   'P 1'
#
loop_
_entity.id
_entity.type
_entity.pdbx_description
1 polymer ?
#
loop_
_entity_poly.entity_id
_entity_poly.type
_entity_poly.pdbx_seq_one_letter_code
_entity_poly.pdbx_strand_id
1 'polypeptide(L)'
;MFVRNDAKCFRFCRSKCSKNFKMKRNPRKLKWTKAFRKAAGKEMTVDSTLQFEKRRHVPVVYDRDLVQATVAGMKRIAEIKARRERAFFKARMAAAKEGQLTNDSLEVTRSGHLLTPGMQEQTDETKKAMSASRLLLQARAEKKRERQMRNQKKRAVGMDVGEEEAAPAEKIKQKVKVKKQSALKKTSGGMGMSMRS
;
A
#
# COMPACT_ATOMS: atom_id res chain seq x y z
N MET A 1 31.53 -5.20 6.71
CA MET A 1 31.20 -4.61 8.03
C MET A 1 31.66 -3.15 8.00
N PHE A 2 30.94 -2.22 8.62
CA PHE A 2 31.39 -0.84 8.84
C PHE A 2 31.18 -0.48 10.30
N VAL A 3 32.23 -0.04 10.98
CA VAL A 3 32.18 0.42 12.37
C VAL A 3 32.25 1.94 12.34
N ARG A 4 31.29 2.61 12.97
CA ARG A 4 31.30 4.07 13.12
C ARG A 4 31.97 4.43 14.46
N ASN A 5 32.44 5.68 14.58
CA ASN A 5 33.08 6.21 15.79
C ASN A 5 32.24 6.07 17.09
N ASP A 6 30.92 5.91 17.00
CA ASP A 6 30.02 5.65 18.14
C ASP A 6 29.94 4.15 18.52
N ALA A 7 30.96 3.36 18.14
CA ALA A 7 31.01 1.90 18.26
C ALA A 7 29.82 1.15 17.61
N LYS A 8 29.01 1.81 16.77
CA LYS A 8 27.91 1.13 16.08
C LYS A 8 28.40 0.34 14.88
N CYS A 9 28.13 -0.95 14.92
CA CYS A 9 28.46 -1.90 13.87
C CYS A 9 27.33 -2.03 12.85
N PHE A 10 27.59 -1.67 11.59
CA PHE A 10 26.70 -1.86 10.46
C PHE A 10 27.17 -3.03 9.60
N ARG A 11 26.33 -4.06 9.50
CA ARG A 11 26.53 -5.20 8.59
C ARG A 11 25.72 -4.98 7.32
N PHE A 12 26.37 -5.15 6.16
CA PHE A 12 25.74 -5.05 4.85
C PHE A 12 25.90 -6.38 4.13
N CYS A 13 24.84 -6.82 3.44
CA CYS A 13 24.88 -8.06 2.68
C CYS A 13 25.73 -7.97 1.40
N ARG A 14 25.78 -6.79 0.73
CA ARG A 14 26.46 -6.57 -0.55
C ARG A 14 26.94 -5.11 -0.69
N SER A 15 27.82 -4.87 -1.66
CA SER A 15 28.37 -3.54 -1.99
C SER A 15 27.29 -2.49 -2.30
N LYS A 16 26.18 -2.88 -2.96
CA LYS A 16 25.02 -2.00 -3.23
C LYS A 16 24.46 -1.35 -1.95
N CYS A 17 24.31 -2.13 -0.88
CA CYS A 17 23.78 -1.64 0.39
C CYS A 17 24.76 -0.71 1.09
N SER A 18 26.06 -1.04 1.05
CA SER A 18 27.13 -0.20 1.59
C SER A 18 27.23 1.14 0.85
N LYS A 19 27.21 1.15 -0.49
CA LYS A 19 27.21 2.39 -1.29
C LYS A 19 25.97 3.25 -1.01
N ASN A 20 24.78 2.67 -0.93
CA ASN A 20 23.56 3.40 -0.56
C ASN A 20 23.60 4.00 0.84
N PHE A 21 24.22 3.30 1.80
CA PHE A 21 24.45 3.81 3.13
C PHE A 21 25.43 4.98 3.14
N LYS A 22 26.54 4.89 2.40
CA LYS A 22 27.51 6.00 2.23
C LYS A 22 26.88 7.22 1.55
N MET A 23 25.99 7.00 0.58
CA MET A 23 25.15 8.04 -0.03
C MET A 23 24.02 8.56 0.90
N LYS A 24 24.00 8.17 2.19
CA LYS A 24 23.00 8.57 3.19
C LYS A 24 21.54 8.36 2.76
N ARG A 25 21.29 7.36 1.90
CA ARG A 25 19.92 7.07 1.42
C ARG A 25 19.09 6.42 2.52
N ASN A 26 17.88 6.93 2.75
CA ASN A 26 16.97 6.40 3.76
C ASN A 26 16.32 5.08 3.29
N PRO A 27 16.56 3.92 3.95
CA PRO A 27 15.98 2.65 3.54
C PRO A 27 14.45 2.64 3.55
N ARG A 28 13.79 3.47 4.39
CA ARG A 28 12.32 3.61 4.39
C ARG A 28 11.75 4.30 3.15
N LYS A 29 12.59 4.90 2.30
CA LYS A 29 12.19 5.48 1.00
C LYS A 29 12.58 4.59 -0.19
N LEU A 30 13.44 3.58 0.02
CA LEU A 30 13.90 2.67 -1.03
C LEU A 30 12.92 1.49 -1.19
N LYS A 31 12.15 1.50 -2.29
CA LYS A 31 11.01 0.59 -2.55
C LYS A 31 11.33 -0.91 -2.43
N TRP A 32 12.55 -1.33 -2.73
CA TRP A 32 12.97 -2.74 -2.74
C TRP A 32 13.36 -3.28 -1.35
N THR A 33 13.54 -2.41 -0.35
CA THR A 33 14.00 -2.84 0.97
C THR A 33 12.84 -3.38 1.82
N LYS A 34 13.16 -4.30 2.75
CA LYS A 34 12.20 -4.79 3.75
C LYS A 34 11.70 -3.67 4.67
N ALA A 35 12.54 -2.69 5.01
CA ALA A 35 12.16 -1.54 5.82
C ALA A 35 11.06 -0.71 5.17
N PHE A 36 11.19 -0.38 3.87
CA PHE A 36 10.13 0.27 3.11
C PHE A 36 8.87 -0.58 3.07
N ARG A 37 9.00 -1.88 2.76
CA ARG A 37 7.85 -2.78 2.63
C ARG A 37 7.04 -2.87 3.92
N LYS A 38 7.70 -2.99 5.08
CA LYS A 38 7.03 -2.99 6.39
C LYS A 38 6.35 -1.64 6.68
N ALA A 39 7.04 -0.53 6.46
CA ALA A 39 6.48 0.81 6.71
C ALA A 39 5.29 1.15 5.79
N ALA A 40 5.31 0.65 4.55
CA ALA A 40 4.25 0.86 3.56
C ALA A 40 3.13 -0.20 3.62
N GLY A 41 3.09 -1.07 4.64
CA GLY A 41 2.06 -2.10 4.79
C GLY A 41 2.09 -3.20 3.72
N LYS A 42 3.24 -3.44 3.09
CA LYS A 42 3.41 -4.48 2.04
C LYS A 42 3.78 -5.85 2.60
N GLU A 43 4.04 -5.94 3.90
CA GLU A 43 4.36 -7.17 4.63
C GLU A 43 3.60 -7.18 5.95
N MET A 44 3.38 -8.37 6.50
CA MET A 44 2.80 -8.55 7.82
C MET A 44 3.81 -8.08 8.89
N THR A 45 3.43 -7.09 9.69
CA THR A 45 4.31 -6.47 10.70
C THR A 45 3.95 -6.83 12.13
N VAL A 46 2.67 -7.05 12.42
CA VAL A 46 2.14 -7.37 13.75
C VAL A 46 1.63 -8.81 13.72
N ASP A 47 2.47 -9.76 14.14
CA ASP A 47 2.09 -11.17 14.23
C ASP A 47 2.81 -11.85 15.40
N SER A 48 2.14 -12.82 16.04
CA SER A 48 2.69 -13.56 17.18
C SER A 48 3.88 -14.43 16.78
N THR A 49 3.97 -14.89 15.53
CA THR A 49 5.12 -15.69 15.06
C THR A 49 6.44 -14.90 15.07
N LEU A 50 6.38 -13.57 14.94
CA LEU A 50 7.56 -12.71 14.93
C LEU A 50 8.19 -12.54 16.33
N GLN A 51 7.43 -12.80 17.40
CA GLN A 51 7.92 -12.66 18.78
C GLN A 51 8.93 -13.75 19.17
N PHE A 52 8.94 -14.88 18.46
CA PHE A 52 9.89 -15.97 18.70
C PHE A 52 11.32 -15.63 18.26
N GLU A 53 11.50 -14.70 17.30
CA GLU A 53 12.81 -14.29 16.77
C GLU A 53 13.55 -13.27 17.67
N LYS A 54 13.09 -13.06 18.91
CA LYS A 54 13.67 -12.06 19.81
C LYS A 54 15.06 -12.47 20.29
N ARG A 55 15.98 -11.49 20.33
CA ARG A 55 17.33 -11.68 20.88
C ARG A 55 17.24 -11.98 22.38
N ARG A 56 17.87 -13.07 22.82
CA ARG A 56 18.00 -13.43 24.24
C ARG A 56 19.34 -12.92 24.77
N HIS A 57 19.31 -12.24 25.90
CA HIS A 57 20.51 -11.71 26.56
C HIS A 57 21.00 -12.59 27.71
N VAL A 58 20.17 -13.51 28.18
CA VAL A 58 20.50 -14.47 29.24
C VAL A 58 20.65 -15.84 28.58
N PRO A 59 21.82 -16.50 28.71
CA PRO A 59 22.01 -17.86 28.24
C PRO A 59 21.26 -18.84 29.16
N VAL A 60 20.83 -19.95 28.60
CA VAL A 60 20.28 -21.09 29.34
C VAL A 60 21.29 -22.23 29.23
N VAL A 61 21.47 -22.99 30.29
CA VAL A 61 22.29 -24.21 30.27
C VAL A 61 21.74 -25.16 29.23
N TYR A 62 22.62 -25.89 28.55
CA TYR A 62 22.21 -26.86 27.55
C TYR A 62 21.33 -27.95 28.17
N ASP A 63 20.13 -28.12 27.61
CA ASP A 63 19.23 -29.22 27.90
C ASP A 63 18.80 -29.83 26.55
N ARG A 64 19.02 -31.14 26.41
CA ARG A 64 18.79 -31.88 25.18
C ARG A 64 17.31 -31.89 24.79
N ASP A 65 16.41 -32.05 25.75
CA ASP A 65 14.97 -32.13 25.47
C ASP A 65 14.40 -30.75 25.12
N LEU A 66 14.89 -29.70 25.79
CA LEU A 66 14.58 -28.32 25.43
C LEU A 66 15.02 -27.99 23.99
N VAL A 67 16.23 -28.37 23.59
CA VAL A 67 16.74 -28.13 22.24
C VAL A 67 15.91 -28.87 21.20
N GLN A 68 15.56 -30.13 21.46
CA GLN A 68 14.71 -30.91 20.55
C GLN A 68 13.32 -30.31 20.39
N ALA A 69 12.65 -29.94 21.49
CA ALA A 69 11.37 -29.27 21.46
C ALA A 69 11.46 -27.93 20.68
N THR A 70 12.55 -27.19 20.86
CA THR A 70 12.77 -25.92 20.15
C THR A 70 12.94 -26.12 18.65
N VAL A 71 13.72 -27.12 18.21
CA VAL A 71 13.92 -27.42 16.78
C VAL A 71 12.61 -27.87 16.12
N ALA A 72 11.82 -28.70 16.79
CA ALA A 72 10.48 -29.08 16.32
C ALA A 72 9.54 -27.87 16.24
N GLY A 73 9.53 -27.02 17.27
CA GLY A 73 8.74 -25.79 17.32
C GLY A 73 9.11 -24.80 16.21
N MET A 74 10.40 -24.63 15.91
CA MET A 74 10.87 -23.73 14.84
C MET A 74 10.28 -24.09 13.48
N LYS A 75 10.23 -25.39 13.12
CA LYS A 75 9.63 -25.85 11.87
C LYS A 75 8.14 -25.49 11.80
N ARG A 76 7.40 -25.77 12.87
CA ARG A 76 5.96 -25.48 12.94
C ARG A 76 5.66 -23.99 12.86
N ILE A 77 6.45 -23.16 13.53
CA ILE A 77 6.30 -21.69 13.50
C ILE A 77 6.55 -21.16 12.09
N ALA A 78 7.55 -21.71 11.37
CA ALA A 78 7.85 -21.31 9.99
C ALA A 78 6.68 -21.60 9.03
N GLU A 79 6.04 -22.76 9.15
CA GLU A 79 4.85 -23.10 8.35
C GLU A 79 3.68 -22.14 8.60
N ILE A 80 3.41 -21.85 9.89
CA ILE A 80 2.33 -20.93 10.28
C ILE A 80 2.61 -19.53 9.73
N LYS A 81 3.85 -19.06 9.85
CA LYS A 81 4.29 -17.77 9.30
C LYS A 81 4.09 -17.72 7.78
N ALA A 82 4.54 -18.74 7.04
CA ALA A 82 4.37 -18.79 5.59
C ALA A 82 2.89 -18.80 5.17
N ARG A 83 2.04 -19.55 5.89
CA ARG A 83 0.58 -19.58 5.66
C ARG A 83 -0.05 -18.20 5.88
N ARG A 84 0.30 -17.53 6.99
CA ARG A 84 -0.19 -16.18 7.34
C ARG A 84 0.28 -15.13 6.34
N GLU A 85 1.54 -15.16 5.93
CA GLU A 85 2.09 -14.26 4.92
C GLU A 85 1.38 -14.42 3.56
N ARG A 86 1.09 -15.66 3.15
CA ARG A 86 0.29 -15.93 1.93
C ARG A 86 -1.13 -15.37 2.04
N ALA A 87 -1.79 -15.55 3.18
CA ALA A 87 -3.12 -15.01 3.40
C ALA A 87 -3.13 -13.47 3.33
N PHE A 88 -2.15 -12.80 3.95
CA PHE A 88 -1.99 -11.35 3.87
C PHE A 88 -1.76 -10.87 2.43
N PHE A 89 -0.92 -11.58 1.68
CA PHE A 89 -0.70 -11.27 0.27
C PHE A 89 -2.00 -11.38 -0.55
N LYS A 90 -2.75 -12.47 -0.38
CA LYS A 90 -4.03 -12.69 -1.05
C LYS A 90 -5.03 -11.58 -0.73
N ALA A 91 -5.22 -11.24 0.54
CA ALA A 91 -6.10 -10.16 0.97
C ALA A 91 -5.71 -8.81 0.35
N ARG A 92 -4.40 -8.51 0.30
CA ARG A 92 -3.89 -7.29 -0.32
C ARG A 92 -4.14 -7.25 -1.84
N MET A 93 -3.98 -8.38 -2.53
CA MET A 93 -4.21 -8.46 -3.97
C MET A 93 -5.71 -8.44 -4.32
N ALA A 94 -6.58 -8.97 -3.47
CA ALA A 94 -8.03 -8.92 -3.66
C ALA A 94 -8.54 -7.47 -3.78
N ALA A 95 -8.04 -6.56 -2.94
CA ALA A 95 -8.38 -5.13 -3.01
C ALA A 95 -7.97 -4.45 -4.32
N ALA A 96 -6.96 -4.98 -5.04
CA ALA A 96 -6.54 -4.43 -6.33
C ALA A 96 -7.40 -4.92 -7.49
N LYS A 97 -8.12 -6.04 -7.34
CA LYS A 97 -8.86 -6.71 -8.41
C LYS A 97 -9.98 -5.85 -8.98
N GLU A 98 -10.76 -5.18 -8.13
CA GLU A 98 -11.86 -4.30 -8.58
C GLU A 98 -11.34 -3.13 -9.43
N GLY A 99 -10.25 -2.50 -8.98
CA GLY A 99 -9.60 -1.43 -9.74
C GLY A 99 -9.03 -1.92 -11.06
N GLN A 100 -8.48 -3.13 -11.11
CA GLN A 100 -8.03 -3.76 -12.36
C GLN A 100 -9.22 -3.96 -13.31
N LEU A 101 -10.30 -4.59 -12.86
CA LEU A 101 -11.50 -4.81 -13.68
C LEU A 101 -12.06 -3.51 -14.28
N THR A 102 -12.10 -2.41 -13.50
CA THR A 102 -12.55 -1.11 -14.02
C THR A 102 -11.61 -0.49 -15.05
N ASN A 103 -10.30 -0.74 -14.94
CA ASN A 103 -9.34 -0.25 -15.93
C ASN A 103 -9.37 -1.11 -17.18
N ASP A 104 -9.47 -2.43 -17.03
CA ASP A 104 -9.56 -3.41 -18.11
C ASP A 104 -10.83 -3.13 -18.93
N SER A 105 -11.98 -2.86 -18.30
CA SER A 105 -13.22 -2.52 -19.01
C SER A 105 -13.10 -1.22 -19.80
N LEU A 106 -12.44 -0.20 -19.24
CA LEU A 106 -12.15 1.06 -19.93
C LEU A 106 -11.16 0.88 -21.09
N GLU A 107 -10.20 -0.03 -20.94
CA GLU A 107 -9.22 -0.34 -21.97
C GLU A 107 -9.86 -1.07 -23.16
N VAL A 108 -10.70 -2.08 -22.90
CA VAL A 108 -11.51 -2.75 -23.94
C VAL A 108 -12.38 -1.74 -24.68
N THR A 109 -12.98 -0.78 -23.97
CA THR A 109 -13.78 0.28 -24.59
C THR A 109 -12.94 1.20 -25.48
N ARG A 110 -11.72 1.59 -25.05
CA ARG A 110 -10.82 2.46 -25.80
C ARG A 110 -10.22 1.77 -27.03
N SER A 111 -9.82 0.52 -26.84
CA SER A 111 -9.10 -0.29 -27.81
C SER A 111 -10.03 -1.25 -28.56
N GLY A 112 -11.33 -0.94 -28.63
CA GLY A 112 -12.33 -1.80 -29.26
C GLY A 112 -12.05 -2.13 -30.72
N HIS A 113 -11.22 -1.33 -31.41
CA HIS A 113 -10.78 -1.58 -32.79
C HIS A 113 -9.76 -2.72 -32.94
N LEU A 114 -9.11 -3.16 -31.84
CA LEU A 114 -8.17 -4.28 -31.86
C LEU A 114 -8.87 -5.64 -31.67
N LEU A 115 -10.16 -5.64 -31.33
CA LEU A 115 -10.94 -6.87 -31.20
C LEU A 115 -11.42 -7.30 -32.59
N THR A 116 -11.12 -8.54 -32.98
CA THR A 116 -11.64 -9.14 -34.22
C THR A 116 -13.18 -9.17 -34.17
N PRO A 117 -13.87 -8.57 -35.15
CA PRO A 117 -15.33 -8.60 -35.20
C PRO A 117 -15.82 -10.05 -35.28
N GLY A 118 -16.69 -10.47 -34.35
CA GLY A 118 -17.36 -11.78 -34.38
C GLY A 118 -16.75 -12.88 -33.50
N MET A 119 -15.64 -12.63 -32.79
CA MET A 119 -15.02 -13.67 -31.94
C MET A 119 -15.75 -13.93 -30.61
N GLN A 120 -16.56 -12.97 -30.15
CA GLN A 120 -17.41 -13.10 -28.95
C GLN A 120 -18.76 -12.44 -29.19
N GLU A 121 -19.84 -13.15 -28.87
CA GLU A 121 -21.18 -12.59 -28.88
C GLU A 121 -21.31 -11.51 -27.81
N GLN A 122 -21.68 -10.31 -28.23
CA GLN A 122 -21.94 -9.21 -27.30
C GLN A 122 -23.28 -9.44 -26.62
N THR A 123 -23.25 -9.90 -25.37
CA THR A 123 -24.44 -9.94 -24.52
C THR A 123 -24.99 -8.52 -24.31
N ASP A 124 -26.28 -8.37 -24.02
CA ASP A 124 -26.88 -7.04 -23.83
C ASP A 124 -26.27 -6.28 -22.64
N GLU A 125 -25.75 -7.01 -21.64
CA GLU A 125 -25.01 -6.45 -20.52
C GLU A 125 -23.67 -5.82 -20.97
N THR A 126 -22.95 -6.49 -21.87
CA THR A 126 -21.67 -5.96 -22.40
C THR A 126 -21.89 -4.68 -23.21
N LYS A 127 -22.97 -4.59 -23.99
CA LYS A 127 -23.33 -3.39 -24.75
C LYS A 127 -23.64 -2.21 -23.82
N LYS A 128 -24.41 -2.45 -22.76
CA LYS A 128 -24.72 -1.45 -21.71
C LYS A 128 -23.46 -1.01 -20.96
N ALA A 129 -22.54 -1.93 -20.66
CA ALA A 129 -21.27 -1.60 -20.01
C ALA A 129 -20.33 -0.77 -20.91
N MET A 130 -20.29 -1.08 -22.21
CA MET A 130 -19.50 -0.35 -23.21
C MET A 130 -20.05 1.07 -23.44
N SER A 131 -21.37 1.24 -23.48
CA SER A 131 -22.00 2.57 -23.62
C SER A 131 -21.76 3.45 -22.38
N ALA A 132 -21.93 2.90 -21.18
CA ALA A 132 -21.60 3.59 -19.92
C ALA A 132 -20.11 3.98 -19.86
N SER A 133 -19.21 3.07 -20.25
CA SER A 133 -17.77 3.33 -20.31
C SER A 133 -17.40 4.41 -21.34
N ARG A 134 -18.10 4.45 -22.48
CA ARG A 134 -17.93 5.48 -23.52
C ARG A 134 -18.38 6.86 -23.05
N LEU A 135 -19.51 6.95 -22.34
CA LEU A 135 -19.98 8.20 -21.72
C LEU A 135 -18.97 8.71 -20.67
N LEU A 136 -18.41 7.83 -19.85
CA LEU A 136 -17.35 8.19 -18.89
C LEU A 136 -16.08 8.71 -19.57
N LEU A 137 -15.69 8.12 -20.71
CA LEU A 137 -14.54 8.59 -21.49
C LEU A 137 -14.80 9.97 -22.11
N GLN A 138 -16.01 10.22 -22.62
CA GLN A 138 -16.42 11.52 -23.16
C GLN A 138 -16.41 12.61 -22.08
N ALA A 139 -17.03 12.35 -20.92
CA ALA A 139 -17.00 13.27 -19.78
C ALA A 139 -15.57 13.55 -19.27
N ARG A 140 -14.67 12.55 -19.29
CA ARG A 140 -13.24 12.74 -18.97
C ARG A 140 -12.53 13.61 -20.02
N ALA A 141 -12.85 13.45 -21.30
CA ALA A 141 -12.27 14.25 -22.39
C ALA A 141 -12.71 15.72 -22.30
N GLU A 142 -13.99 15.98 -21.99
CA GLU A 142 -14.54 17.31 -21.78
C GLU A 142 -13.88 18.04 -20.60
N LYS A 143 -13.76 17.38 -19.43
CA LYS A 143 -13.02 17.94 -18.28
C LYS A 143 -11.55 18.24 -18.59
N LYS A 144 -10.90 17.41 -19.41
CA LYS A 144 -9.52 17.66 -19.84
C LYS A 144 -9.44 18.89 -20.75
N ARG A 145 -10.37 19.05 -21.69
CA ARG A 145 -10.50 20.24 -22.56
C ARG A 145 -10.75 21.50 -21.74
N GLU A 146 -11.69 21.45 -20.80
CA GLU A 146 -11.98 22.57 -19.89
C GLU A 146 -10.74 22.99 -19.09
N ARG A 147 -9.99 22.02 -18.53
CA ARG A 147 -8.73 22.29 -17.82
C ARG A 147 -7.66 22.91 -18.74
N GLN A 148 -7.58 22.47 -20.00
CA GLN A 148 -6.65 23.03 -20.98
C GLN A 148 -7.03 24.47 -21.33
N MET A 149 -8.30 24.74 -21.61
CA MET A 149 -8.82 26.10 -21.86
C MET A 149 -8.57 27.02 -20.67
N ARG A 150 -8.80 26.53 -19.44
CA ARG A 150 -8.50 27.28 -18.21
C ARG A 150 -7.00 27.59 -18.07
N ASN A 151 -6.13 26.61 -18.33
CA ASN A 151 -4.68 26.82 -18.28
C ASN A 151 -4.20 27.77 -19.38
N GLN A 152 -4.80 27.73 -20.58
CA GLN A 152 -4.47 28.62 -21.68
C GLN A 152 -4.93 30.05 -21.40
N LYS A 153 -6.13 30.24 -20.82
CA LYS A 153 -6.61 31.53 -20.32
C LYS A 153 -5.72 32.09 -19.21
N LYS A 154 -5.27 31.25 -18.27
CA LYS A 154 -4.29 31.65 -17.24
C LYS A 154 -2.96 32.10 -17.85
N ARG A 155 -2.47 31.42 -18.90
CA ARG A 155 -1.26 31.82 -19.63
C ARG A 155 -1.44 33.11 -20.43
N ALA A 156 -2.61 33.33 -21.03
CA ALA A 156 -2.91 34.52 -21.83
C ALA A 156 -3.12 35.79 -20.98
N VAL A 157 -3.62 35.65 -19.74
CA VAL A 157 -3.87 36.77 -18.82
C VAL A 157 -2.61 37.21 -18.07
N GLY A 158 -1.48 36.50 -18.18
CA GLY A 158 -0.21 36.95 -17.60
C GLY A 158 -0.23 37.18 -16.09
N MET A 159 -1.11 36.49 -15.35
CA MET A 159 -1.14 36.56 -13.88
C MET A 159 -0.11 35.59 -13.30
N ASP A 160 1.09 36.09 -13.03
CA ASP A 160 1.90 35.60 -11.92
C ASP A 160 1.26 36.17 -10.64
N VAL A 161 0.33 35.40 -10.07
CA VAL A 161 -0.09 35.62 -8.69
C VAL A 161 0.78 34.69 -7.86
N GLY A 162 1.88 35.25 -7.37
CA GLY A 162 2.51 34.81 -6.13
C GLY A 162 1.43 34.63 -5.06
N GLU A 163 1.62 33.59 -4.25
CA GLU A 163 0.71 33.06 -3.24
C GLU A 163 -0.18 34.10 -2.52
N GLU A 164 -1.50 33.93 -2.64
CA GLU A 164 -2.56 33.92 -1.60
C GLU A 164 -3.88 33.76 -2.39
N GLU A 165 -4.76 32.77 -2.22
CA GLU A 165 -5.19 32.04 -1.04
C GLU A 165 -5.09 30.51 -1.21
N ALA A 166 -4.40 29.88 -0.26
CA ALA A 166 -4.52 28.45 0.03
C ALA A 166 -5.41 28.20 1.26
N ALA A 167 -6.54 28.91 1.42
CA ALA A 167 -7.34 28.85 2.65
C ALA A 167 -8.62 27.97 2.69
N PRO A 168 -9.15 27.34 1.60
CA PRO A 168 -10.28 26.42 1.75
C PRO A 168 -9.91 24.92 1.68
N ALA A 169 -8.81 24.55 1.04
CA ALA A 169 -8.46 23.14 0.81
C ALA A 169 -7.85 22.43 2.04
N GLU A 170 -7.11 23.14 2.89
CA GLU A 170 -6.60 22.59 4.15
C GLU A 170 -7.72 22.40 5.18
N LYS A 171 -8.66 23.35 5.30
CA LYS A 171 -9.83 23.22 6.19
C LYS A 171 -10.71 22.02 5.81
N ILE A 172 -10.87 21.71 4.52
CA ILE A 172 -11.60 20.52 4.06
C ILE A 172 -10.82 19.23 4.36
N LYS A 173 -9.51 19.20 4.13
CA LYS A 173 -8.67 18.03 4.47
C LYS A 173 -8.61 17.78 5.97
N GLN A 174 -8.56 18.82 6.79
CA GLN A 174 -8.63 18.74 8.25
C GLN A 174 -10.02 18.25 8.71
N LYS A 175 -11.12 18.78 8.15
CA LYS A 175 -12.48 18.27 8.42
C LYS A 175 -12.65 16.80 8.03
N VAL A 176 -12.12 16.37 6.88
CA VAL A 176 -12.15 14.96 6.45
C VAL A 176 -11.29 14.08 7.36
N LYS A 177 -10.13 14.55 7.83
CA LYS A 177 -9.24 13.82 8.75
C LYS A 177 -9.85 13.68 10.15
N VAL A 178 -10.50 14.72 10.66
CA VAL A 178 -11.24 14.71 11.95
C VAL A 178 -12.49 13.83 11.86
N LYS A 179 -13.22 13.86 10.73
CA LYS A 179 -14.38 12.96 10.50
C LYS A 179 -13.96 11.50 10.37
N LYS A 180 -12.80 11.22 9.78
CA LYS A 180 -12.23 9.87 9.69
C LYS A 180 -11.70 9.37 11.05
N GLN A 181 -11.07 10.24 11.85
CA GLN A 181 -10.61 9.89 13.20
C GLN A 181 -11.78 9.70 14.18
N SER A 182 -12.84 10.50 14.12
CA SER A 182 -14.05 10.31 14.93
C SER A 182 -14.85 9.06 14.52
N ALA A 183 -14.90 8.71 13.23
CA ALA A 183 -15.46 7.45 12.77
C ALA A 183 -14.66 6.24 13.30
N LEU A 184 -13.33 6.31 13.28
CA LEU A 184 -12.44 5.28 13.85
C LEU A 184 -12.54 5.16 15.38
N LYS A 185 -12.78 6.27 16.09
CA LYS A 185 -12.95 6.29 17.56
C LYS A 185 -14.33 5.78 17.99
N LYS A 186 -15.38 6.00 17.18
CA LYS A 186 -16.72 5.42 17.39
C LYS A 186 -16.73 3.89 17.17
N THR A 187 -15.92 3.37 16.25
CA THR A 187 -15.80 1.92 16.04
C THR A 187 -14.95 1.21 17.10
N SER A 188 -14.06 1.94 17.80
CA SER A 188 -13.24 1.38 18.89
C SER A 188 -13.83 1.58 20.29
N GLY A 189 -14.79 2.48 20.45
CA GLY A 189 -15.43 2.83 21.74
C GLY A 189 -16.69 2.05 22.08
N GLY A 190 -17.10 1.09 21.24
CA GLY A 190 -18.36 0.33 21.39
C GLY A 190 -18.24 -1.03 22.10
N MET A 191 -17.04 -1.47 22.48
CA MET A 191 -16.86 -2.68 23.30
C MET A 191 -16.28 -2.30 24.66
N GLY A 192 -17.14 -1.80 25.54
CA GLY A 192 -16.79 -1.46 26.91
C GLY A 192 -18.00 -1.59 27.83
N MET A 193 -18.13 -2.78 28.43
CA MET A 193 -18.89 -3.10 29.64
C MET A 193 -20.43 -3.03 29.57
N SER A 194 -21.05 -4.20 29.46
CA SER A 194 -22.21 -4.52 30.31
C SER A 194 -21.79 -5.60 31.31
N MET A 195 -21.38 -5.18 32.50
CA MET A 195 -21.57 -6.00 33.70
C MET A 195 -23.08 -6.11 33.92
N ARG A 196 -23.60 -7.34 34.01
CA ARG A 196 -24.86 -7.62 34.69
C ARG A 196 -24.80 -9.02 35.30
N SER A 197 -24.86 -8.97 36.63
CA SER A 197 -25.39 -9.94 37.60
C SER A 197 -24.59 -11.21 37.85
#